data_AF-A0A512PM22-F1
#
_entry.id   AF-A0A512PM22-F1
#
_cell.length_a   1.000
_cell.length_b   1.000
_cell.length_c   1.000
_cell.angle_alpha   90.00
_cell.angle_beta   90.00
_cell.angle_gamma   90.00
#
_symmetry.space_group_name_H-M   'P 1'
#
loop_
_entity.id
_entity.type
_entity.pdbx_description
1 polymer ?
#
loop_
_entity_poly.entity_id
_entity_poly.type
_entity_poly.pdbx_seq_one_letter_code
_entity_poly.pdbx_strand_id
1 'polypeptide(L)'
;MDIKLISAIIIISLALVFYTIGVFSERKAGVLKLKHLIYFGLGLLFDTTGTTIMSSIANATATTTPQLHLVTGIAAIVLMAFHFVWAGYVLFMGRSKSKVNFHKFSLMVWIFWLVPYLAGLVIGMSN
;
A
#
# COMPACT_ATOMS: atom_id res chain seq x y z
N MET A 1 -21.37 -6.71 12.95
CA MET A 1 -20.12 -6.80 12.16
C MET A 1 -19.17 -7.71 12.92
N ASP A 2 -18.54 -8.67 12.22
CA ASP A 2 -17.50 -9.51 12.80
C ASP A 2 -16.31 -8.63 13.24
N ILE A 3 -15.77 -8.88 14.44
CA ILE A 3 -14.59 -8.18 14.96
C ILE A 3 -13.38 -8.32 14.03
N LYS A 4 -13.29 -9.42 13.28
CA LYS A 4 -12.28 -9.63 12.24
C LYS A 4 -12.45 -8.70 11.05
N LEU A 5 -13.69 -8.38 10.67
CA LEU A 5 -13.96 -7.46 9.57
C LEU A 5 -13.63 -6.01 9.97
N ILE A 6 -13.99 -5.61 11.19
CA ILE A 6 -13.65 -4.29 11.73
C ILE A 6 -12.13 -4.13 11.80
N SER A 7 -11.41 -5.13 12.31
CA SER A 7 -9.95 -5.07 12.37
C SER A 7 -9.30 -5.03 10.99
N ALA A 8 -9.82 -5.78 10.01
CA ALA A 8 -9.35 -5.73 8.62
C ALA A 8 -9.49 -4.33 8.01
N ILE A 9 -10.65 -3.68 8.20
CA ILE A 9 -10.93 -2.32 7.70
C ILE A 9 -9.99 -1.30 8.36
N ILE A 10 -9.77 -1.42 9.67
CA ILE A 10 -8.83 -0.53 10.38
C ILE A 10 -7.41 -0.72 9.85
N ILE A 11 -6.96 -1.97 9.70
CA ILE A 11 -5.60 -2.29 9.23
C ILE A 11 -5.38 -1.78 7.79
N ILE A 12 -6.31 -2.05 6.87
CA ILE A 12 -6.16 -1.58 5.48
C ILE A 12 -6.24 -0.05 5.39
N SER A 13 -7.03 0.60 6.24
CA SER A 13 -7.07 2.08 6.32
C SER A 13 -5.77 2.65 6.88
N LEU A 14 -5.14 1.98 7.85
CA LEU A 14 -3.81 2.36 8.32
C LEU A 14 -2.77 2.24 7.21
N ALA A 15 -2.85 1.22 6.35
CA ALA A 15 -1.99 1.10 5.18
C ALA A 15 -2.08 2.33 4.28
N LEU A 16 -3.31 2.78 3.95
CA LEU A 16 -3.55 4.01 3.20
C LEU A 16 -2.88 5.22 3.88
N VAL A 17 -3.10 5.39 5.19
CA VAL A 17 -2.57 6.54 5.95
C VAL A 17 -1.04 6.55 5.94
N PHE A 18 -0.40 5.44 6.34
CA PHE A 18 1.06 5.37 6.42
C PHE A 18 1.71 5.50 5.05
N TYR A 19 1.13 4.86 4.03
CA TYR A 19 1.69 4.93 2.69
C TYR A 19 1.57 6.34 2.09
N THR A 20 0.42 6.99 2.26
CA THR A 20 0.21 8.39 1.84
C THR A 20 1.15 9.34 2.58
N ILE A 21 1.29 9.20 3.90
CA ILE A 21 2.25 10.01 4.66
C ILE A 21 3.67 9.80 4.13
N GLY A 22 4.08 8.56 3.86
CA GLY A 22 5.38 8.26 3.27
C GLY A 22 5.63 9.01 1.96
N VAL A 23 4.69 8.94 1.02
CA VAL A 23 4.82 9.53 -0.34
C VAL A 23 4.80 11.05 -0.30
N PHE A 24 3.86 11.64 0.43
CA PHE A 24 3.71 13.11 0.47
C PHE A 24 4.75 13.77 1.38
N SER A 25 5.17 13.13 2.48
CA SER A 25 6.28 13.64 3.30
C SER A 25 7.60 13.58 2.55
N GLU A 26 7.82 12.53 1.74
CA GLU A 26 8.99 12.41 0.88
C GLU A 26 9.03 13.49 -0.20
N ARG A 27 7.90 13.71 -0.88
CA ARG A 27 7.75 14.82 -1.83
C ARG A 27 8.01 16.17 -1.19
N LYS A 28 7.48 16.43 0.02
CA LYS A 28 7.69 17.68 0.76
C LYS A 28 9.14 17.87 1.19
N ALA A 29 9.81 16.79 1.58
CA ALA A 29 11.22 16.83 1.98
C ALA A 29 12.17 17.03 0.78
N GLY A 30 11.73 16.72 -0.44
CA GLY A 30 12.53 16.84 -1.66
C GLY A 30 13.70 15.88 -1.75
N VAL A 31 13.85 14.98 -0.77
CA VAL A 31 14.92 13.99 -0.70
C VAL A 31 14.45 12.77 0.09
N LEU A 32 14.79 11.58 -0.40
CA LEU A 32 14.51 10.33 0.31
C LEU A 32 15.33 10.23 1.61
N LYS A 33 14.64 9.97 2.73
CA LYS A 33 15.22 9.81 4.07
C LYS A 33 14.74 8.50 4.70
N LEU A 34 15.45 8.03 5.73
CA LEU A 34 15.11 6.80 6.45
C LEU A 34 13.68 6.78 7.01
N LYS A 35 13.16 7.94 7.47
CA LYS A 35 11.78 8.06 7.95
C LYS A 35 10.74 7.67 6.89
N HIS A 36 10.98 8.03 5.62
CA HIS A 36 10.07 7.67 4.53
C HIS A 36 10.10 6.18 4.25
N LEU A 37 11.28 5.56 4.32
CA LEU A 37 11.41 4.10 4.20
C LEU A 37 10.61 3.38 5.28
N ILE A 38 10.65 3.85 6.54
CA ILE A 38 9.84 3.30 7.63
C ILE A 38 8.35 3.41 7.30
N TYR A 39 7.88 4.57 6.82
CA TYR A 39 6.48 4.74 6.42
C TYR A 39 6.06 3.82 5.28
N PHE A 40 6.91 3.63 4.26
CA PHE A 40 6.65 2.68 3.18
C PHE A 40 6.57 1.23 3.70
N GLY A 41 7.46 0.85 4.60
CA GLY A 41 7.44 -0.48 5.23
C GLY A 41 6.19 -0.72 6.08
N LEU A 42 5.78 0.27 6.87
CA LEU A 42 4.52 0.20 7.64
C LEU A 42 3.30 0.11 6.72
N GLY A 43 3.26 0.93 5.65
CA GLY A 43 2.21 0.85 4.64
C GLY A 43 2.09 -0.55 4.04
N LEU A 44 3.21 -1.13 3.59
CA LEU A 44 3.25 -2.48 3.02
C LEU A 44 2.84 -3.57 4.01
N LEU A 45 3.30 -3.47 5.27
CA LEU A 45 2.96 -4.42 6.33
C LEU A 45 1.46 -4.42 6.59
N PHE A 46 0.85 -3.24 6.75
CA PHE A 46 -0.57 -3.13 6.98
C PHE A 46 -1.39 -3.54 5.74
N ASP A 47 -0.94 -3.21 4.52
CA ASP A 47 -1.65 -3.59 3.30
C ASP A 47 -1.69 -5.11 3.11
N THR A 48 -0.55 -5.77 3.30
CA THR A 48 -0.43 -7.23 3.22
C THR A 48 -1.27 -7.91 4.31
N THR A 49 -1.21 -7.39 5.55
CA THR A 49 -1.96 -7.95 6.68
C THR A 49 -3.47 -7.77 6.48
N GLY A 50 -3.91 -6.57 6.09
CA GLY A 50 -5.31 -6.26 5.82
C GLY A 50 -5.87 -7.14 4.70
N THR A 51 -5.16 -7.23 3.58
CA THR A 51 -5.55 -8.06 2.44
C THR A 51 -5.61 -9.54 2.80
N THR A 52 -4.68 -10.04 3.62
CA THR A 52 -4.69 -11.44 4.09
C THR A 52 -5.90 -11.73 4.98
N ILE A 53 -6.22 -10.83 5.90
CA ILE A 53 -7.41 -10.97 6.78
C ILE A 53 -8.69 -10.90 5.94
N MET A 54 -8.80 -9.96 5.00
CA MET A 54 -9.96 -9.85 4.11
C MET A 54 -10.13 -11.09 3.23
N SER A 55 -9.04 -11.66 2.73
CA SER A 55 -9.07 -12.91 1.93
C SER A 55 -9.51 -14.10 2.78
N SER A 56 -9.06 -14.19 4.02
CA SER A 56 -9.49 -15.22 4.99
C SER A 56 -10.99 -15.11 5.28
N ILE A 57 -11.49 -13.90 5.50
CA ILE A 57 -12.92 -13.65 5.68
C ILE A 57 -13.69 -14.08 4.44
N ALA A 58 -13.28 -13.63 3.25
CA ALA A 58 -13.98 -13.93 2.00
C ALA A 58 -14.10 -15.44 1.72
N ASN A 59 -13.02 -16.19 2.02
CA ASN A 59 -13.02 -17.65 1.92
C ASN A 59 -13.95 -18.31 2.94
N ALA A 60 -13.98 -17.82 4.19
CA ALA A 60 -14.85 -18.35 5.24
C ALA A 60 -16.34 -18.05 5.00
N THR A 61 -16.66 -16.93 4.36
CA THR A 61 -18.03 -16.52 4.04
C THR A 61 -18.50 -16.98 2.66
N ALA A 62 -17.66 -17.71 1.91
CA ALA A 62 -17.91 -18.11 0.52
C ALA A 62 -18.33 -16.94 -0.39
N THR A 63 -17.87 -15.72 -0.08
CA THR A 63 -18.19 -14.52 -0.85
C THR A 63 -17.30 -14.46 -2.08
N THR A 64 -17.90 -14.33 -3.26
CA THR A 64 -17.18 -14.19 -4.52
C THR A 64 -16.58 -12.79 -4.64
N THR A 65 -15.27 -12.68 -4.41
CA THR A 65 -14.52 -11.46 -4.71
C THR A 65 -14.29 -11.35 -6.22
N PRO A 66 -14.58 -10.20 -6.86
CA PRO A 66 -14.31 -10.01 -8.28
C PRO A 66 -12.83 -10.31 -8.62
N GLN A 67 -12.60 -11.16 -9.62
CA GLN A 67 -11.26 -11.61 -9.99
C GLN A 67 -10.33 -10.45 -10.38
N LEU A 68 -10.89 -9.40 -10.99
CA LEU A 68 -10.14 -8.18 -11.33
C LEU A 68 -9.58 -7.49 -10.08
N HIS A 69 -10.37 -7.38 -9.00
CA HIS A 69 -9.94 -6.78 -7.74
C HIS A 69 -8.84 -7.61 -7.06
N LEU A 70 -8.95 -8.95 -7.12
CA LEU A 70 -7.91 -9.83 -6.57
C LEU A 70 -6.57 -9.64 -7.30
N VAL A 71 -6.60 -9.61 -8.63
CA VAL A 71 -5.39 -9.42 -9.45
C VAL A 71 -4.78 -8.03 -9.22
N THR A 72 -5.58 -6.97 -9.22
CA THR A 72 -5.07 -5.61 -9.00
C THR A 72 -4.56 -5.42 -7.58
N GLY A 73 -5.19 -6.04 -6.57
CA GLY A 73 -4.72 -6.02 -5.17
C GLY A 73 -3.35 -6.70 -5.02
N ILE A 74 -3.16 -7.89 -5.57
CA ILE A 74 -1.85 -8.58 -5.55
C ILE A 74 -0.80 -7.76 -6.30
N ALA A 75 -1.14 -7.21 -7.47
CA ALA A 75 -0.24 -6.36 -8.24
C ALA A 75 0.21 -5.13 -7.44
N ALA A 76 -0.69 -4.53 -6.66
CA ALA A 76 -0.38 -3.38 -5.82
C ALA A 76 0.54 -3.73 -4.64
N ILE A 77 0.33 -4.86 -3.96
CA ILE A 77 1.23 -5.34 -2.90
C ILE A 77 2.64 -5.60 -3.47
N VAL A 78 2.73 -6.27 -4.63
CA VAL A 78 4.02 -6.52 -5.30
C VAL A 78 4.71 -5.20 -5.68
N LEU A 79 3.96 -4.24 -6.20
CA LEU A 79 4.50 -2.93 -6.58
C LEU A 79 4.96 -2.13 -5.36
N MET A 80 4.23 -2.17 -4.23
CA MET A 80 4.66 -1.57 -2.97
C MET A 80 5.92 -2.23 -2.42
N ALA A 81 6.02 -3.56 -2.48
CA ALA A 81 7.20 -4.29 -2.04
C ALA A 81 8.42 -3.91 -2.89
N PHE A 82 8.26 -3.85 -4.21
CA PHE A 82 9.29 -3.36 -5.11
C PHE A 82 9.69 -1.92 -4.78
N HIS A 83 8.72 -1.03 -4.55
CA HIS A 83 8.95 0.35 -4.16
C HIS A 83 9.72 0.47 -2.84
N PHE A 84 9.41 -0.34 -1.83
CA PHE A 84 10.10 -0.38 -0.55
C PHE A 84 11.56 -0.84 -0.69
N VAL A 85 11.80 -1.92 -1.43
CA VAL A 85 13.17 -2.41 -1.71
C VAL A 85 13.96 -1.36 -2.50
N TRP A 86 13.35 -0.75 -3.51
CA TRP A 86 13.97 0.30 -4.30
C TRP A 86 14.26 1.56 -3.47
N ALA A 87 13.37 1.94 -2.55
CA ALA A 87 13.60 3.02 -1.59
C ALA A 87 14.83 2.73 -0.72
N GLY A 88 14.94 1.50 -0.20
CA GLY A 88 16.13 1.05 0.54
C GLY A 88 17.39 1.18 -0.31
N TYR A 89 17.35 0.65 -1.54
CA TYR A 89 18.48 0.74 -2.46
C TYR A 89 18.91 2.18 -2.74
N VAL A 90 17.97 3.07 -3.08
CA VAL A 90 18.27 4.48 -3.37
C VAL A 90 18.75 5.23 -2.12
N LEU A 91 18.27 4.87 -0.93
CA LEU A 91 18.69 5.49 0.32
C LEU A 91 20.15 5.15 0.67
N PHE A 92 20.53 3.88 0.57
CA PHE A 92 21.84 3.39 1.02
C PHE A 92 22.90 3.44 -0.09
N MET A 93 22.55 3.12 -1.34
CA MET A 93 23.48 3.02 -2.47
C MET A 93 23.27 4.11 -3.54
N GLY A 94 22.18 4.87 -3.45
CA GLY A 94 21.83 5.86 -4.46
C GLY A 94 22.68 7.15 -4.41
N ARG A 95 22.94 7.71 -5.59
CA ARG A 95 23.54 9.05 -5.75
C ARG A 95 22.54 10.13 -5.31
N SER A 96 23.04 11.32 -4.96
CA SER A 96 22.21 12.46 -4.54
C SER A 96 21.05 12.76 -5.52
N LYS A 97 21.32 12.75 -6.83
CA LYS A 97 20.31 12.95 -7.89
C LYS A 97 19.17 11.91 -7.84
N SER A 98 19.46 10.66 -7.52
CA SER A 98 18.45 9.60 -7.41
C SER A 98 17.56 9.81 -6.18
N LYS A 99 18.13 10.25 -5.06
CA LYS A 99 17.38 10.54 -3.82
C LYS A 99 16.43 11.72 -3.98
N VAL A 100 16.80 12.72 -4.78
CA VAL A 100 15.96 13.91 -5.04
C VAL A 100 14.85 13.60 -6.04
N ASN A 101 15.09 12.76 -7.04
CA ASN A 101 14.09 12.41 -8.06
C ASN A 101 13.13 11.29 -7.65
N PHE A 102 13.36 10.64 -6.51
CA PHE A 102 12.60 9.47 -6.06
C PHE A 102 11.09 9.75 -5.93
N HIS A 103 10.70 10.94 -5.50
CA HIS A 103 9.31 11.33 -5.30
C HIS A 103 8.41 11.18 -6.54
N LYS A 104 8.98 11.32 -7.75
CA LYS A 104 8.23 11.09 -9.00
C LYS A 104 7.82 9.62 -9.14
N PHE A 105 8.74 8.73 -8.78
CA PHE A 105 8.49 7.28 -8.78
C PHE A 105 7.52 6.90 -7.65
N SER A 106 7.71 7.41 -6.43
CA SER A 106 6.79 7.17 -5.31
C SER A 106 5.35 7.59 -5.62
N LEU A 107 5.17 8.76 -6.24
CA LEU A 107 3.83 9.25 -6.60
C LEU A 107 3.15 8.34 -7.62
N MET A 108 3.88 7.87 -8.62
CA MET A 108 3.36 6.94 -9.62
C MET A 108 2.88 5.64 -8.96
N VAL A 109 3.72 5.02 -8.12
CA VAL A 109 3.36 3.78 -7.42
C VAL A 109 2.14 3.99 -6.52
N TRP A 110 2.07 5.11 -5.81
CA TRP A 110 0.94 5.46 -4.96
C TRP A 110 -0.38 5.58 -5.71
N ILE A 111 -0.38 6.21 -6.89
CA ILE A 111 -1.58 6.31 -7.74
C ILE A 111 -2.03 4.92 -8.20
N PHE A 112 -1.11 4.06 -8.64
CA PHE A 112 -1.45 2.69 -9.04
C PHE A 112 -2.01 1.86 -7.88
N TRP A 113 -1.44 2.02 -6.68
CA TRP A 113 -1.92 1.35 -5.47
C TRP A 113 -3.33 1.81 -5.04
N LEU A 114 -3.69 3.07 -5.31
CA LEU A 114 -5.01 3.61 -4.97
C LEU A 114 -6.15 2.93 -5.74
N VAL A 115 -5.89 2.39 -6.95
CA VAL A 115 -6.89 1.75 -7.80
C VAL A 115 -7.55 0.53 -7.13
N PRO A 116 -6.81 -0.51 -6.70
CA PRO A 116 -7.40 -1.64 -5.98
C PRO A 116 -8.02 -1.24 -4.65
N TYR A 117 -7.43 -0.29 -3.91
CA TYR A 117 -8.00 0.19 -2.65
C TYR A 117 -9.41 0.76 -2.84
N LEU A 118 -9.57 1.67 -3.82
CA LEU A 118 -10.88 2.26 -4.13
C LEU A 118 -11.86 1.23 -4.69
N ALA A 119 -11.39 0.32 -5.55
CA ALA A 119 -12.23 -0.76 -6.06
C ALA A 119 -12.75 -1.65 -4.92
N GLY A 120 -11.90 -2.02 -3.96
CA GLY A 120 -12.28 -2.80 -2.78
C GLY A 120 -13.28 -2.09 -1.89
N LEU A 121 -13.12 -0.78 -1.70
CA LEU A 121 -14.06 0.05 -0.95
C LEU A 121 -15.45 0.06 -1.62
N VAL A 122 -15.50 0.29 -2.93
CA VAL A 122 -16.77 0.29 -3.69
C VAL A 122 -17.45 -1.07 -3.65
N ILE A 123 -16.70 -2.17 -3.82
CA ILE A 123 -17.23 -3.53 -3.72
C ILE A 123 -17.77 -3.80 -2.30
N GLY A 124 -17.06 -3.35 -1.27
CA GLY A 124 -17.49 -3.52 0.12
C GLY A 124 -18.71 -2.68 0.53
N MET A 125 -18.97 -1.56 -0.15
CA MET A 125 -20.16 -0.73 0.08
C MET A 125 -21.38 -1.15 -0.74
N SER A 126 -21.18 -1.91 -1.82
CA SER A 126 -22.24 -2.34 -2.75
C SER A 126 -22.81 -3.73 -2.45
N ASN A 127 -22.25 -4.42 -1.46
CA ASN A 127 -22.75 -5.68 -0.90
C ASN A 127 -23.20 -5.48 0.56
#